data_AF-A0A1Q3GQD3-F1
#
_entry.id   AF-A0A1Q3GQD3-F1
#
_cell.length_a   1.000
_cell.length_b   1.000
_cell.length_c   1.000
_cell.angle_alpha   90.00
_cell.angle_beta   90.00
_cell.angle_gamma   90.00
#
_symmetry.space_group_name_H-M   'P 1'
#
loop_
_entity.id
_entity.type
_entity.pdbx_description
1 polymer ?
#
loop_
_entity_poly.entity_id
_entity_poly.type
_entity_poly.pdbx_seq_one_letter_code
_entity_poly.pdbx_strand_id
1 'polypeptide(L)'
;MKKSLIFCIALLGLVSFVQAQSSVAETTDAGVKECLKTHPHAKEVLHNTFSVSHWVLQLHKASTNEELRKHHLTVKEVLHQQHIVDALYEMLGECAAIEKLREPLTNLHNVFKQHVVTEVITKKLENQDNALFGENTETIVRTKVVGTYKTIKEVRKQIRKMKRTLKL
;
A
#
# COMPACT_ATOMS: atom_id res chain seq x y z
N MET A 1 -29.25 -46.10 -29.35
CA MET A 1 -28.62 -44.78 -29.52
C MET A 1 -29.08 -43.82 -28.41
N LYS A 2 -28.50 -43.83 -27.19
CA LYS A 2 -28.78 -42.84 -26.13
C LYS A 2 -27.66 -42.82 -25.08
N LYS A 3 -26.46 -42.29 -25.38
CA LYS A 3 -25.42 -42.05 -24.35
C LYS A 3 -24.54 -40.80 -24.54
N SER A 4 -24.75 -39.94 -25.54
CA SER A 4 -23.81 -38.84 -25.82
C SER A 4 -24.19 -37.45 -25.29
N LEU A 5 -25.31 -37.26 -24.58
CA LEU A 5 -25.80 -35.91 -24.27
C LEU A 5 -25.46 -35.37 -22.87
N ILE A 6 -24.80 -36.14 -21.99
CA ILE A 6 -24.58 -35.73 -20.59
C ILE A 6 -23.20 -35.05 -20.38
N PHE A 7 -22.27 -35.16 -21.35
CA PHE A 7 -20.89 -34.67 -21.16
C PHE A 7 -20.67 -33.16 -21.37
N CYS A 8 -21.62 -32.42 -21.97
CA CYS A 8 -21.44 -30.99 -22.23
C CYS A 8 -21.87 -30.07 -21.07
N ILE A 9 -22.72 -30.54 -20.16
CA ILE A 9 -23.25 -29.68 -19.08
C ILE A 9 -22.25 -29.57 -17.91
N ALA A 10 -21.44 -30.60 -17.67
CA ALA A 10 -20.44 -30.59 -16.60
C ALA A 10 -19.24 -29.66 -16.87
N LEU A 11 -18.93 -29.37 -18.14
CA LEU A 11 -17.81 -28.46 -18.48
C LEU A 11 -18.19 -26.97 -18.40
N LEU A 12 -19.44 -26.60 -18.64
CA LEU A 12 -19.89 -25.20 -18.59
C LEU A 12 -19.97 -24.64 -17.15
N GLY A 13 -20.15 -25.50 -16.15
CA GLY A 13 -20.17 -25.11 -14.74
C GLY A 13 -18.78 -24.79 -14.16
N LEU A 14 -17.73 -25.41 -14.68
CA LEU A 14 -16.36 -25.26 -14.18
C LEU A 14 -15.66 -24.01 -14.71
N VAL A 15 -15.91 -23.62 -15.97
CA VAL A 15 -15.33 -22.40 -16.56
C VAL A 15 -15.87 -21.14 -15.86
N SER A 16 -17.16 -21.16 -15.48
CA SER A 16 -17.83 -20.05 -14.80
C SER A 16 -17.28 -19.77 -13.39
N PHE A 17 -16.70 -20.79 -12.73
CA PHE A 17 -16.16 -20.65 -11.37
C PHE A 17 -14.74 -20.04 -11.34
N VAL A 18 -13.92 -20.30 -12.36
CA VAL A 18 -12.57 -19.71 -12.47
C VAL A 18 -12.66 -18.23 -12.91
N GLN A 19 -13.63 -17.88 -13.75
CA GLN A 19 -13.81 -16.52 -14.25
C GLN A 19 -14.37 -15.54 -13.19
N ALA A 20 -15.01 -16.04 -12.13
CA ALA A 20 -15.56 -15.21 -11.05
C ALA A 20 -14.53 -14.81 -9.98
N GLN A 21 -13.36 -15.47 -9.91
CA GLN A 21 -12.36 -15.22 -8.87
C GLN A 21 -11.38 -14.08 -9.21
N SER A 22 -11.05 -13.82 -10.49
CA SER A 22 -10.27 -12.62 -10.88
C SER A 22 -11.10 -11.33 -10.94
N SER A 23 -12.43 -11.44 -10.87
CA SER A 23 -13.34 -10.29 -11.02
C SER A 23 -13.21 -9.23 -9.92
N VAL A 24 -12.89 -9.59 -8.67
CA VAL A 24 -12.91 -8.62 -7.56
C VAL A 24 -11.68 -7.71 -7.57
N ALA A 25 -10.50 -8.29 -7.82
CA ALA A 25 -9.26 -7.52 -7.97
C ALA A 25 -9.33 -6.59 -9.18
N GLU A 26 -9.76 -7.10 -10.34
CA GLU A 26 -9.88 -6.32 -11.57
C GLU A 26 -10.89 -5.18 -11.45
N THR A 27 -12.08 -5.44 -10.87
CA THR A 27 -13.09 -4.39 -10.64
C THR A 27 -12.63 -3.35 -9.62
N THR A 28 -11.90 -3.76 -8.57
CA THR A 28 -11.32 -2.84 -7.60
C THR A 28 -10.28 -1.94 -8.26
N ASP A 29 -9.36 -2.51 -9.05
CA ASP A 29 -8.31 -1.76 -9.74
C ASP A 29 -8.91 -0.80 -10.77
N ALA A 30 -9.91 -1.24 -11.55
CA ALA A 30 -10.62 -0.37 -12.49
C ALA A 30 -11.33 0.78 -11.76
N GLY A 31 -11.99 0.50 -10.63
CA GLY A 31 -12.65 1.50 -9.81
C GLY A 31 -11.68 2.52 -9.22
N VAL A 32 -10.53 2.07 -8.72
CA VAL A 32 -9.47 2.98 -8.23
C VAL A 32 -8.95 3.88 -9.33
N LYS A 33 -8.69 3.33 -10.51
CA LYS A 33 -8.25 4.11 -11.67
C LYS A 33 -9.26 5.22 -12.03
N GLU A 34 -10.55 4.93 -11.89
CA GLU A 34 -11.59 5.96 -12.08
C GLU A 34 -11.56 7.01 -10.96
N CYS A 35 -11.51 6.59 -9.70
CA CYS A 35 -11.42 7.49 -8.56
C CYS A 35 -10.19 8.43 -8.64
N LEU A 36 -9.05 7.95 -9.15
CA LEU A 36 -7.85 8.77 -9.31
C LEU A 36 -8.04 9.97 -10.26
N LYS A 37 -9.06 9.95 -11.14
CA LYS A 37 -9.36 11.11 -11.99
C LYS A 37 -9.91 12.30 -11.20
N THR A 38 -10.58 12.03 -10.07
CA THR A 38 -11.19 13.06 -9.21
C THR A 38 -10.38 13.34 -7.94
N HIS A 39 -9.32 12.59 -7.66
CA HIS A 39 -8.46 12.75 -6.48
C HIS A 39 -7.03 13.16 -6.90
N PRO A 40 -6.76 14.47 -7.10
CA PRO A 40 -5.48 14.95 -7.62
C PRO A 40 -4.28 14.58 -6.72
N HIS A 41 -4.43 14.71 -5.39
CA HIS A 41 -3.36 14.35 -4.44
C HIS A 41 -3.03 12.85 -4.47
N ALA A 42 -4.05 11.98 -4.46
CA ALA A 42 -3.82 10.54 -4.56
C ALA A 42 -3.21 10.16 -5.92
N LYS A 43 -3.57 10.86 -7.01
CA LYS A 43 -3.02 10.64 -8.34
C LYS A 43 -1.53 10.98 -8.46
N GLU A 44 -1.05 12.00 -7.74
CA GLU A 44 0.37 12.35 -7.70
C GLU A 44 1.22 11.21 -7.11
N VAL A 45 0.69 10.52 -6.11
CA VAL A 45 1.39 9.43 -5.41
C VAL A 45 1.23 8.08 -6.11
N LEU A 46 0.00 7.73 -6.50
CA LEU A 46 -0.32 6.39 -7.03
C LEU A 46 -0.05 6.28 -8.54
N HIS A 47 -0.22 7.38 -9.27
CA HIS A 47 -0.20 7.44 -10.75
C HIS A 47 -1.35 6.67 -11.42
N ASN A 48 -1.62 6.98 -12.70
CA ASN A 48 -2.72 6.38 -13.49
C ASN A 48 -2.58 4.87 -13.75
N THR A 49 -1.38 4.32 -13.54
CA THR A 49 -1.05 2.91 -13.77
C THR A 49 -1.08 2.11 -12.47
N PHE A 50 -1.48 2.71 -11.35
CA PHE A 50 -1.58 2.02 -10.08
C PHE A 50 -2.56 0.85 -10.15
N SER A 51 -2.19 -0.25 -9.51
CA SER A 51 -3.05 -1.40 -9.27
C SER A 51 -2.90 -1.78 -7.81
N VAL A 52 -4.01 -1.70 -7.07
CA VAL A 52 -4.07 -2.11 -5.66
C VAL A 52 -3.74 -3.60 -5.57
N SER A 53 -4.28 -4.41 -6.49
CA SER A 53 -4.05 -5.86 -6.48
C SER A 53 -2.57 -6.21 -6.65
N HIS A 54 -1.89 -5.59 -7.62
CA HIS A 54 -0.46 -5.79 -7.83
C HIS A 54 0.36 -5.30 -6.63
N TRP A 55 0.04 -4.12 -6.10
CA TRP A 55 0.70 -3.59 -4.92
C TRP A 55 0.58 -4.51 -3.70
N VAL A 56 -0.62 -5.03 -3.42
CA VAL A 56 -0.86 -6.00 -2.33
C VAL A 56 -0.03 -7.28 -2.52
N LEU A 57 0.06 -7.80 -3.74
CA LEU A 57 0.89 -8.98 -4.04
C LEU A 57 2.38 -8.72 -3.84
N GLN A 58 2.89 -7.57 -4.30
CA GLN A 58 4.29 -7.18 -4.11
C GLN A 58 4.63 -7.02 -2.63
N LEU A 59 3.78 -6.33 -1.86
CA LEU A 59 3.93 -6.21 -0.42
C LEU A 59 3.90 -7.56 0.29
N HIS A 60 3.00 -8.46 -0.12
CA HIS A 60 2.95 -9.80 0.43
C HIS A 60 4.25 -10.56 0.17
N LYS A 61 4.70 -10.60 -1.10
CA LYS A 61 5.95 -11.25 -1.52
C LYS A 61 7.14 -10.71 -0.75
N ALA A 62 7.27 -9.37 -0.69
CA ALA A 62 8.31 -8.70 0.07
C ALA A 62 8.25 -9.12 1.55
N SER A 63 7.07 -9.05 2.15
CA SER A 63 6.91 -9.42 3.56
C SER A 63 7.27 -10.89 3.84
N THR A 64 7.15 -11.81 2.89
CA THR A 64 7.45 -13.24 3.08
C THR A 64 8.85 -13.65 2.64
N ASN A 65 9.55 -12.82 1.85
CA ASN A 65 10.88 -13.15 1.35
C ASN A 65 11.89 -13.30 2.50
N GLU A 66 12.59 -14.43 2.54
CA GLU A 66 13.64 -14.68 3.52
C GLU A 66 14.79 -13.70 3.40
N GLU A 67 15.07 -13.18 2.21
CA GLU A 67 16.07 -12.12 2.04
C GLU A 67 15.67 -10.85 2.76
N LEU A 68 14.38 -10.51 2.83
CA LEU A 68 13.91 -9.37 3.63
C LEU A 68 13.93 -9.64 5.15
N ARG A 69 14.11 -10.91 5.58
CA ARG A 69 14.50 -11.21 6.98
C ARG A 69 15.95 -10.87 7.25
N LYS A 70 16.81 -10.92 6.22
CA LYS A 70 18.25 -10.65 6.31
C LYS A 70 18.59 -9.19 5.98
N HIS A 71 17.80 -8.55 5.12
CA HIS A 71 18.01 -7.19 4.61
C HIS A 71 16.72 -6.41 4.84
N HIS A 72 16.72 -5.47 5.78
CA HIS A 72 15.54 -4.67 6.05
C HIS A 72 15.26 -3.72 4.87
N LEU A 73 13.97 -3.39 4.64
CA LEU A 73 13.59 -2.34 3.70
C LEU A 73 14.32 -1.04 4.04
N THR A 74 14.76 -0.32 3.02
CA THR A 74 15.37 1.00 3.18
C THR A 74 14.32 2.01 3.66
N VAL A 75 14.77 3.08 4.32
CA VAL A 75 13.87 4.17 4.77
C VAL A 75 13.06 4.75 3.60
N LYS A 76 13.67 4.86 2.41
CA LYS A 76 13.01 5.34 1.20
C LYS A 76 11.87 4.43 0.76
N GLU A 77 12.07 3.11 0.79
CA GLU A 77 11.02 2.15 0.44
C GLU A 77 9.87 2.18 1.45
N VAL A 78 10.19 2.26 2.75
CA VAL A 78 9.17 2.35 3.81
C VAL A 78 8.32 3.62 3.65
N LEU A 79 8.96 4.77 3.40
CA LEU A 79 8.27 6.03 3.11
C LEU A 79 7.37 5.93 1.88
N HIS A 80 7.86 5.29 0.82
CA HIS A 80 7.05 5.09 -0.38
C HIS A 80 5.80 4.25 -0.08
N GLN A 81 5.93 3.17 0.71
CA GLN A 81 4.77 2.38 1.13
C GLN A 81 3.80 3.17 2.01
N GLN A 82 4.32 4.03 2.90
CA GLN A 82 3.49 4.92 3.71
C GLN A 82 2.69 5.87 2.81
N HIS A 83 3.33 6.56 1.87
CA HIS A 83 2.62 7.50 0.98
C HIS A 83 1.52 6.80 0.17
N ILE A 84 1.75 5.57 -0.31
CA ILE A 84 0.72 4.78 -0.98
C ILE A 84 -0.46 4.50 -0.03
N VAL A 85 -0.18 4.10 1.21
CA VAL A 85 -1.22 3.84 2.21
C VAL A 85 -1.99 5.10 2.57
N ASP A 86 -1.31 6.23 2.73
CA ASP A 86 -1.92 7.52 3.04
C ASP A 86 -2.84 7.97 1.89
N ALA A 87 -2.38 7.89 0.64
CA ALA A 87 -3.20 8.19 -0.53
C ALA A 87 -4.44 7.28 -0.64
N LEU A 88 -4.29 5.98 -0.39
CA LEU A 88 -5.42 5.05 -0.40
C LEU A 88 -6.38 5.28 0.78
N TYR A 89 -5.86 5.69 1.93
CA TYR A 89 -6.66 6.01 3.11
C TYR A 89 -7.48 7.28 2.90
N GLU A 90 -6.90 8.32 2.31
CA GLU A 90 -7.60 9.57 1.97
C GLU A 90 -8.74 9.36 0.97
N MET A 91 -8.61 8.37 0.08
CA MET A 91 -9.67 8.00 -0.86
C MET A 91 -10.84 7.24 -0.20
N LEU A 92 -10.73 6.85 1.07
CA LEU A 92 -11.84 6.21 1.79
C LEU A 92 -12.95 7.23 2.09
N GLY A 93 -14.20 6.83 1.87
CA GLY A 93 -15.40 7.65 1.93
C GLY A 93 -15.83 8.15 0.55
N GLU A 94 -14.89 8.33 -0.37
CA GLU A 94 -15.12 8.89 -1.70
C GLU A 94 -14.99 7.83 -2.81
N CYS A 95 -14.11 6.85 -2.63
CA CYS A 95 -13.90 5.76 -3.58
C CYS A 95 -14.54 4.44 -3.12
N ALA A 96 -15.76 4.18 -3.59
CA ALA A 96 -16.52 2.96 -3.27
C ALA A 96 -15.77 1.65 -3.58
N ALA A 97 -14.85 1.67 -4.56
CA ALA A 97 -14.09 0.49 -4.98
C ALA A 97 -13.18 -0.05 -3.86
N ILE A 98 -12.63 0.82 -3.01
CA ILE A 98 -11.69 0.45 -1.95
C ILE A 98 -12.32 0.39 -0.56
N GLU A 99 -13.62 0.67 -0.44
CA GLU A 99 -14.32 0.65 0.85
C GLU A 99 -14.24 -0.69 1.57
N LYS A 100 -14.23 -1.80 0.82
CA LYS A 100 -14.04 -3.14 1.37
C LYS A 100 -12.66 -3.34 2.02
N LEU A 101 -11.70 -2.45 1.73
CA LEU A 101 -10.36 -2.42 2.30
C LEU A 101 -10.21 -1.39 3.42
N ARG A 102 -11.29 -0.72 3.85
CA ARG A 102 -11.28 0.30 4.91
C ARG A 102 -10.55 -0.15 6.17
N GLU A 103 -10.92 -1.30 6.73
CA GLU A 103 -10.30 -1.82 7.95
C GLU A 103 -8.79 -2.06 7.78
N PRO A 104 -8.31 -2.86 6.81
CA PRO A 104 -6.87 -3.08 6.66
C PRO A 104 -6.09 -1.82 6.28
N LEU A 105 -6.63 -0.92 5.46
CA LEU A 105 -5.97 0.35 5.11
C LEU A 105 -5.85 1.27 6.33
N THR A 106 -6.93 1.42 7.11
CA THR A 106 -6.90 2.21 8.36
C THR A 106 -5.86 1.67 9.34
N ASN A 107 -5.79 0.35 9.49
CA ASN A 107 -4.80 -0.27 10.36
C ASN A 107 -3.37 -0.07 9.85
N LEU A 108 -3.13 -0.22 8.54
CA LEU A 108 -1.82 0.05 7.95
C LEU A 108 -1.42 1.52 8.14
N HIS A 109 -2.33 2.47 7.89
CA HIS A 109 -2.08 3.89 8.08
C HIS A 109 -1.66 4.20 9.52
N ASN A 110 -2.39 3.68 10.50
CA ASN A 110 -2.06 3.85 11.92
C ASN A 110 -0.69 3.25 12.27
N VAL A 111 -0.37 2.07 11.73
CA VAL A 111 0.93 1.43 11.93
C VAL A 111 2.05 2.29 11.34
N PHE A 112 1.93 2.75 10.10
CA PHE A 112 2.95 3.61 9.49
C PHE A 112 3.11 4.93 10.24
N LYS A 113 2.01 5.58 10.63
CA LYS A 113 2.04 6.83 11.41
C LYS A 113 2.74 6.70 12.76
N GLN A 114 2.62 5.56 13.43
CA GLN A 114 3.29 5.31 14.71
C GLN A 114 4.77 4.98 14.55
N HIS A 115 5.18 4.40 13.42
CA HIS A 115 6.51 3.84 13.23
C HIS A 115 7.41 4.64 12.29
N VAL A 116 6.86 5.51 11.45
CA VAL A 116 7.65 6.40 10.60
C VAL A 116 7.62 7.79 11.24
N VAL A 117 8.71 8.13 11.91
CA VAL A 117 8.86 9.39 12.64
C VAL A 117 9.75 10.30 11.81
N THR A 118 9.21 11.46 11.44
CA THR A 118 10.00 12.52 10.82
C THR A 118 10.48 13.46 11.92
N GLU A 119 11.76 13.40 12.23
CA GLU A 119 12.41 14.30 13.18
C GLU A 119 12.87 15.55 12.44
N VAL A 120 12.49 16.72 12.96
CA VAL A 120 13.01 18.01 12.49
C VAL A 120 14.11 18.44 13.46
N ILE A 121 15.36 18.41 13.02
CA ILE A 121 16.54 18.80 13.81
C ILE A 121 16.99 20.17 13.31
N THR A 122 16.82 21.19 14.14
CA THR A 122 17.38 22.51 13.86
C THR A 122 18.79 22.56 14.41
N LYS A 123 19.80 22.67 13.54
CA LYS A 123 21.21 22.80 13.94
C LYS A 123 21.65 24.26 13.83
N LYS A 124 22.40 24.73 14.82
CA LYS A 124 23.16 25.99 14.72
C LYS A 124 24.43 25.71 13.91
N LEU A 125 24.72 26.52 12.90
CA LEU A 125 25.94 26.39 12.11
C LEU A 125 27.10 27.03 12.91
N GLU A 126 28.07 26.22 13.34
CA GLU A 126 29.11 26.67 14.29
C GLU A 126 30.26 27.48 13.66
N ASN A 127 30.39 27.58 12.33
CA ASN A 127 31.56 28.20 11.69
C ASN A 127 31.19 29.20 10.59
N GLN A 128 30.72 30.39 10.98
CA GLN A 128 30.73 31.58 10.11
C GLN A 128 31.00 32.84 10.94
N ASP A 129 32.27 33.26 10.99
CA ASP A 129 32.78 34.43 11.72
C ASP A 129 32.19 35.79 11.28
N ASN A 130 31.17 35.83 10.40
CA ASN A 130 30.60 37.07 9.83
C ASN A 130 29.06 37.03 9.70
N ALA A 131 28.33 36.47 10.66
CA ALA A 131 26.87 36.58 10.68
C ALA A 131 26.45 37.99 11.17
N LEU A 132 26.34 38.93 10.24
CA LEU A 132 25.98 40.33 10.52
C LEU A 132 24.52 40.52 10.96
N PHE A 133 23.63 39.52 10.79
CA PHE A 133 22.23 39.58 11.24
C PHE A 133 21.66 38.18 11.52
N GLY A 134 21.33 37.88 12.79
CA GLY A 134 20.55 36.71 13.21
C GLY A 134 21.31 35.37 13.36
N GLU A 135 20.80 34.49 14.23
CA GLU A 135 21.31 33.12 14.37
C GLU A 135 20.97 32.31 13.09
N ASN A 136 21.97 32.00 12.27
CA ASN A 136 21.79 31.13 11.11
C ASN A 136 21.60 29.68 11.57
N THR A 137 20.36 29.21 11.55
CA THR A 137 20.00 27.82 11.83
C THR A 137 19.72 27.05 10.55
N GLU A 138 20.29 25.86 10.40
CA GLU A 138 19.91 24.90 9.36
C GLU A 138 18.86 23.93 9.91
N THR A 139 17.72 23.83 9.24
CA THR A 139 16.69 22.84 9.59
C THR A 139 16.91 21.56 8.79
N ILE A 140 17.29 20.48 9.45
CA ILE A 140 17.47 19.15 8.86
C ILE A 140 16.24 18.30 9.17
N VAL A 141 15.51 17.90 8.14
CA VAL A 141 14.41 16.95 8.28
C VAL A 141 14.96 15.53 8.10
N ARG A 142 14.91 14.71 9.15
CA ARG A 142 15.37 13.31 9.15
C ARG A 142 14.21 12.37 9.44
N THR A 143 13.85 11.54 8.47
CA THR A 143 12.92 10.43 8.72
C THR A 143 13.65 9.23 9.33
N LYS A 144 13.12 8.72 10.44
CA LYS A 144 13.53 7.45 11.05
C LYS A 144 12.36 6.48 11.05
N VAL A 145 12.64 5.22 10.77
CA VAL A 145 11.67 4.12 10.90
C VAL A 145 11.94 3.43 12.24
N VAL A 146 11.09 3.70 13.22
CA VAL A 146 11.12 3.12 14.56
C VAL A 146 10.22 1.88 14.59
N GLY A 147 10.63 0.84 13.85
CA GLY A 147 9.87 -0.41 13.72
C GLY A 147 10.58 -1.61 14.34
N THR A 148 9.88 -2.40 15.15
CA THR A 148 10.38 -3.71 15.62
C THR A 148 9.81 -4.83 14.75
N TYR A 149 10.27 -6.07 14.94
CA TYR A 149 9.68 -7.28 14.32
C TYR A 149 8.14 -7.37 14.48
N LYS A 150 7.59 -6.78 15.55
CA LYS A 150 6.14 -6.71 15.81
C LYS A 150 5.40 -5.87 14.75
N THR A 151 6.00 -4.78 14.27
CA THR A 151 5.47 -3.92 13.20
C THR A 151 5.31 -4.72 11.90
N ILE A 152 6.30 -5.53 11.54
CA ILE A 152 6.27 -6.39 10.33
C ILE A 152 5.17 -7.45 10.44
N LYS A 153 4.95 -8.03 11.63
CA LYS A 153 3.89 -9.03 11.85
C LYS A 153 2.49 -8.41 11.66
N GLU A 154 2.27 -7.21 12.14
CA GLU A 154 0.98 -6.53 11.99
C GLU A 154 0.75 -6.10 10.54
N VAL A 155 1.76 -5.53 9.87
CA VAL A 155 1.71 -5.22 8.43
C VAL A 155 1.37 -6.47 7.61
N ARG A 156 2.04 -7.61 7.87
CA ARG A 156 1.72 -8.90 7.23
C ARG A 156 0.28 -9.35 7.44
N LYS A 157 -0.26 -9.16 8.65
CA LYS A 157 -1.63 -9.54 8.97
C LYS A 157 -2.64 -8.73 8.15
N GLN A 158 -2.43 -7.42 8.04
CA GLN A 158 -3.33 -6.55 7.26
C GLN A 158 -3.20 -6.81 5.76
N ILE A 159 -1.98 -7.02 5.23
CA ILE A 159 -1.78 -7.42 3.82
C ILE A 159 -2.50 -8.74 3.51
N ARG A 160 -2.44 -9.74 4.40
CA ARG A 160 -3.18 -11.00 4.22
C ARG A 160 -4.69 -10.80 4.20
N LYS A 161 -5.23 -9.87 5.00
CA LYS A 161 -6.65 -9.51 4.95
C LYS A 161 -7.01 -8.90 3.61
N MET A 162 -6.23 -7.92 3.13
CA MET A 162 -6.43 -7.30 1.82
C MET A 162 -6.39 -8.33 0.69
N LYS A 163 -5.41 -9.23 0.70
CA LYS A 163 -5.28 -10.32 -0.27
C LYS A 163 -6.56 -11.17 -0.33
N ARG A 164 -7.10 -11.55 0.83
CA ARG A 164 -8.36 -12.30 0.93
C ARG A 164 -9.56 -11.51 0.43
N THR A 165 -9.67 -10.23 0.79
CA THR A 165 -10.77 -9.35 0.34
C THR A 165 -10.78 -9.21 -1.17
N LEU A 166 -9.59 -9.11 -1.79
CA LEU A 166 -9.42 -8.99 -3.24
C LEU A 166 -9.49 -10.33 -3.99
N LYS A 167 -9.62 -11.47 -3.27
CA LYS A 167 -9.60 -12.83 -3.82
C LYS A 167 -8.32 -13.17 -4.62
N LEU A 168 -7.17 -12.72 -4.11
CA LEU A 168 -5.83 -12.93 -4.67
C LEU A 168 -5.08 -14.12 -4.04
#